data_AF-A0A672GX65-F1
#
_entry.id   AF-A0A672GX65-F1
#
_cell.length_a   1.000
_cell.length_b   1.000
_cell.length_c   1.000
_cell.angle_alpha   90.00
_cell.angle_beta   90.00
_cell.angle_gamma   90.00
#
_symmetry.space_group_name_H-M   'P 1'
#
loop_
_entity.id
_entity.type
_entity.pdbx_description
1 polymer ?
#
loop_
_entity_poly.entity_id
_entity_poly.type
_entity_poly.pdbx_seq_one_letter_code
_entity_poly.pdbx_strand_id
1 'polypeptide(L)'
;MFLARSLLKMSSHNPLLRLEQRAAEADQIIEYLKQQVQLLKEKAIVQASVREEKKLMVENVKLKNDIEELKKQLLEKEKRRGVMDVPMPSGEASVQCSSKAAAPKAPAPSASPAAPVQTAAPKDGAQNKKPEKKAGEKGEKKQAAPSQEDAKVDVSRLDLRIGQILSAEKHPDADSLYVEQINVGEASPRTVVSGLVKHIPLDKMQNRMVVLLCNLKPAKMRGVVSQAMVMCASSPDKVEILDPPSGAAPGDRVTFQGFPGEPDKELNPKKKVWEQVQPDLRTDGQCVATYKGAAFEVAGKGVCKAQTMSNSGIK
;
A
#
# COMPACT_ATOMS: atom_id res chain seq x y z
N MET A 1 -86.72 8.55 42.23
CA MET A 1 -85.34 8.05 42.05
C MET A 1 -85.02 8.23 40.56
N PHE A 2 -84.47 9.35 40.11
CA PHE A 2 -83.12 9.90 40.33
C PHE A 2 -81.97 9.02 39.79
N LEU A 3 -81.37 9.53 38.71
CA LEU A 3 -80.09 9.25 38.06
C LEU A 3 -79.37 7.89 38.28
N ALA A 4 -79.23 7.16 37.16
CA ALA A 4 -78.05 6.32 36.86
C ALA A 4 -77.68 6.42 35.36
N ARG A 5 -77.54 7.65 34.83
CA ARG A 5 -77.09 7.88 33.45
C ARG A 5 -75.57 7.66 33.30
N SER A 6 -75.18 6.87 32.31
CA SER A 6 -74.00 7.11 31.46
C SER A 6 -72.65 7.45 32.15
N LEU A 7 -72.01 6.47 32.79
CA LEU A 7 -70.61 6.60 33.27
C LEU A 7 -69.67 5.44 32.87
N LEU A 8 -69.86 4.88 31.66
CA LEU A 8 -68.85 4.02 31.00
C LEU A 8 -68.73 4.35 29.50
N LYS A 9 -68.61 5.65 29.21
CA LYS A 9 -68.14 6.16 27.92
C LYS A 9 -66.96 7.09 28.20
N MET A 10 -65.87 6.94 27.44
CA MET A 10 -64.63 7.73 27.54
C MET A 10 -63.78 7.51 28.81
N SER A 11 -63.31 6.27 29.01
CA SER A 11 -61.90 6.16 29.45
C SER A 11 -61.00 6.40 28.24
N SER A 12 -59.86 7.05 28.45
CA SER A 12 -59.02 7.65 27.42
C SER A 12 -58.47 6.66 26.38
N HIS A 13 -58.22 7.18 25.16
CA HIS A 13 -57.40 6.47 24.16
C HIS A 13 -56.06 6.03 24.78
N ASN A 14 -55.67 4.79 24.48
CA ASN A 14 -54.60 4.06 25.14
C ASN A 14 -53.29 4.90 25.18
N PRO A 15 -52.79 5.30 26.37
CA PRO A 15 -51.65 6.21 26.49
C PRO A 15 -50.35 5.60 25.95
N LEU A 16 -50.23 4.27 25.97
CA LEU A 16 -49.09 3.55 25.38
C LEU A 16 -49.00 3.75 23.87
N LEU A 17 -50.12 3.68 23.16
CA LEU A 17 -50.16 3.80 21.69
C LEU A 17 -49.80 5.22 21.23
N ARG A 18 -50.11 6.25 22.03
CA ARG A 18 -49.63 7.63 21.82
C ARG A 18 -48.14 7.81 22.11
N LEU A 19 -47.57 7.01 23.00
CA LEU A 19 -46.13 6.99 23.31
C LEU A 19 -45.36 6.30 22.17
N GLU A 20 -45.86 5.16 21.71
CA GLU A 20 -45.35 4.39 20.57
C GLU A 20 -45.38 5.21 19.27
N GLN A 21 -46.50 5.87 18.96
CA GLN A 21 -46.59 6.77 17.80
C GLN A 21 -45.56 7.91 17.88
N ARG A 22 -45.39 8.55 19.05
CA ARG A 22 -44.38 9.61 19.25
C ARG A 22 -42.95 9.11 19.15
N ALA A 23 -42.67 7.86 19.53
CA ALA A 23 -41.37 7.24 19.33
C ALA A 23 -41.09 7.05 17.83
N ALA A 24 -42.05 6.51 17.07
CA ALA A 24 -41.92 6.35 15.61
C ALA A 24 -41.76 7.70 14.88
N GLU A 25 -42.52 8.74 15.28
CA GLU A 25 -42.35 10.11 14.78
C GLU A 25 -40.95 10.67 15.10
N ALA A 26 -40.42 10.41 16.30
CA ALA A 26 -39.07 10.83 16.68
C ALA A 26 -37.98 10.07 15.90
N ASP A 27 -38.12 8.77 15.68
CA ASP A 27 -37.18 7.96 14.89
C ASP A 27 -37.15 8.41 13.42
N GLN A 28 -38.29 8.74 12.81
CA GLN A 28 -38.35 9.33 11.47
C GLN A 28 -37.64 10.68 11.39
N ILE A 29 -37.81 11.54 12.41
CA ILE A 29 -37.08 12.83 12.51
C ILE A 29 -35.57 12.59 12.65
N ILE A 30 -35.17 11.61 13.46
CA ILE A 30 -33.75 11.23 13.65
C ILE A 30 -33.16 10.68 12.35
N GLU A 31 -33.90 9.88 11.57
CA GLU A 31 -33.44 9.39 10.26
C GLU A 31 -33.30 10.52 9.24
N TYR A 32 -34.30 11.40 9.13
CA TYR A 32 -34.25 12.57 8.27
C TYR A 32 -33.04 13.47 8.60
N LEU A 33 -32.79 13.74 9.88
CA LEU A 33 -31.65 14.54 10.33
C LEU A 33 -30.30 13.84 10.05
N LYS A 34 -30.22 12.50 10.17
CA LYS A 34 -29.02 11.73 9.75
C LYS A 34 -28.76 11.90 8.25
N GLN A 35 -29.78 11.77 7.41
CA GLN A 35 -29.67 11.97 5.95
C GLN A 35 -29.25 13.40 5.62
N GLN A 36 -29.84 14.41 6.27
CA GLN A 36 -29.49 15.81 6.05
C GLN A 36 -28.05 16.13 6.48
N VAL A 37 -27.57 15.57 7.59
CA VAL A 37 -26.16 15.69 8.03
C VAL A 37 -25.21 14.99 7.06
N GLN A 38 -25.60 13.84 6.50
CA GLN A 38 -24.79 13.13 5.50
C GLN A 38 -24.63 13.94 4.21
N LEU A 39 -25.73 14.47 3.66
CA LEU A 39 -25.71 15.33 2.48
C LEU A 39 -24.87 16.61 2.70
N LEU A 40 -24.88 17.18 3.92
CA LEU A 40 -24.04 18.33 4.26
C LEU A 40 -22.53 17.98 4.31
N LYS A 41 -22.16 16.79 4.78
CA LYS A 41 -20.77 16.29 4.73
C LYS A 41 -20.31 16.08 3.29
N GLU A 42 -21.11 15.39 2.48
CA GLU A 42 -20.81 15.12 1.07
C GLU A 42 -20.65 16.42 0.28
N LYS A 43 -21.56 17.38 0.48
CA LYS A 43 -21.47 18.72 -0.10
C LYS A 43 -20.21 19.48 0.34
N ALA A 44 -19.79 19.33 1.60
CA ALA A 44 -18.55 19.96 2.09
C ALA A 44 -17.30 19.33 1.46
N ILE A 45 -17.26 18.00 1.30
CA ILE A 45 -16.17 17.27 0.65
C ILE A 45 -16.06 17.68 -0.84
N VAL A 46 -17.18 17.68 -1.57
CA VAL A 46 -17.22 18.11 -2.98
C VAL A 46 -16.86 19.60 -3.12
N GLN A 47 -17.27 20.46 -2.17
CA GLN A 47 -16.87 21.87 -2.20
C GLN A 47 -15.37 22.06 -1.89
N ALA A 48 -14.75 21.19 -1.09
CA ALA A 48 -13.32 21.20 -0.84
C ALA A 48 -12.53 20.77 -2.09
N SER A 49 -12.86 19.62 -2.69
CA SER A 49 -12.16 19.13 -3.89
C SER A 49 -12.27 20.09 -5.08
N VAL A 50 -13.44 20.69 -5.32
CA VAL A 50 -13.63 21.70 -6.40
C VAL A 50 -12.85 23.00 -6.14
N ARG A 51 -12.50 23.34 -4.89
CA ARG A 51 -11.61 24.46 -4.59
C ARG A 51 -10.15 24.10 -4.87
N GLU A 52 -9.75 22.89 -4.51
CA GLU A 52 -8.39 22.37 -4.72
C GLU A 52 -8.09 22.16 -6.21
N GLU A 53 -9.02 21.54 -6.95
CA GLU A 53 -8.96 21.41 -8.42
C GLU A 53 -8.76 22.77 -9.11
N LYS A 54 -9.51 23.81 -8.70
CA LYS A 54 -9.36 25.16 -9.24
C LYS A 54 -8.01 25.80 -8.90
N LYS A 55 -7.48 25.57 -7.68
CA LYS A 55 -6.13 26.01 -7.31
C LYS A 55 -5.09 25.33 -8.20
N LEU A 56 -5.16 24.00 -8.33
CA LEU A 56 -4.27 23.22 -9.18
C LEU A 56 -4.37 23.59 -10.65
N MET A 57 -5.56 23.96 -11.15
CA MET A 57 -5.74 24.44 -12.53
C MET A 57 -4.99 25.75 -12.78
N VAL A 58 -5.10 26.73 -11.87
CA VAL A 58 -4.36 28.01 -11.95
C VAL A 58 -2.85 27.78 -11.84
N GLU A 59 -2.42 26.91 -10.94
CA GLU A 59 -1.01 26.56 -10.75
C GLU A 59 -0.43 25.85 -11.99
N ASN A 60 -1.16 24.92 -12.60
CA ASN A 60 -0.78 24.28 -13.87
C ASN A 60 -0.72 25.25 -15.05
N VAL A 61 -1.60 26.25 -15.12
CA VAL A 61 -1.51 27.32 -16.14
C VAL A 61 -0.26 28.15 -15.93
N LYS A 62 0.03 28.56 -14.68
CA LYS A 62 1.26 29.30 -14.38
C LYS A 62 2.52 28.50 -14.74
N LEU A 63 2.61 27.24 -14.32
CA LEU A 63 3.75 26.38 -14.59
C LEU A 63 3.98 26.16 -16.09
N LYS A 64 2.92 26.08 -16.91
CA LYS A 64 3.05 26.04 -18.37
C LYS A 64 3.66 27.32 -18.94
N ASN A 65 3.19 28.49 -18.50
CA ASN A 65 3.74 29.77 -18.92
C ASN A 65 5.23 29.92 -18.50
N ASP A 66 5.54 29.54 -17.25
CA ASP A 66 6.92 29.55 -16.73
C ASP A 66 7.84 28.61 -17.55
N ILE A 67 7.35 27.44 -17.97
CA ILE A 67 8.06 26.50 -18.85
C ILE A 67 8.26 27.08 -20.27
N GLU A 68 7.28 27.76 -20.84
CA GLU A 68 7.38 28.37 -22.18
C GLU A 68 8.38 29.53 -22.21
N GLU A 69 8.37 30.39 -21.18
CA GLU A 69 9.35 31.48 -21.06
C GLU A 69 10.77 30.93 -20.78
N LEU A 70 10.92 29.88 -19.96
CA LEU A 70 12.21 29.21 -19.78
C LEU A 70 12.75 28.57 -21.07
N LYS A 71 11.89 27.94 -21.89
CA LYS A 71 12.26 27.42 -23.22
C LYS A 71 12.73 28.53 -24.15
N LYS A 72 12.02 29.65 -24.19
CA LYS A 72 12.37 30.83 -25.00
C LYS A 72 13.71 31.43 -24.58
N GLN A 73 13.97 31.57 -23.27
CA GLN A 73 15.27 32.02 -22.76
C GLN A 73 16.40 31.03 -23.03
N LEU A 74 16.12 29.74 -23.07
CA LEU A 74 17.08 28.70 -23.43
C LEU A 74 17.47 28.83 -24.90
N LEU A 75 16.50 28.91 -25.82
CA LEU A 75 16.73 29.13 -27.25
C LEU A 75 17.51 30.43 -27.53
N GLU A 76 17.24 31.51 -26.80
CA GLU A 76 18.00 32.75 -26.95
C GLU A 76 19.47 32.60 -26.49
N LYS A 77 19.70 31.86 -25.40
CA LYS A 77 21.06 31.55 -24.88
C LYS A 77 21.83 30.61 -25.81
N GLU A 78 21.17 29.69 -26.49
CA GLU A 78 21.77 28.81 -27.50
C GLU A 78 22.17 29.58 -28.76
N LYS A 79 21.29 30.47 -29.25
CA LYS A 79 21.59 31.39 -30.37
C LYS A 79 22.76 32.32 -30.06
N ARG A 80 22.81 32.91 -28.86
CA ARG A 80 23.96 33.70 -28.39
C ARG A 80 25.26 32.88 -28.25
N ARG A 81 25.20 31.55 -28.22
CA ARG A 81 26.35 30.63 -28.21
C ARG A 81 26.72 30.09 -29.60
N GLY A 82 26.06 30.54 -30.66
CA GLY A 82 26.35 30.14 -32.04
C GLY A 82 25.78 28.77 -32.44
N VAL A 83 24.87 28.20 -31.66
CA VAL A 83 24.12 26.99 -32.06
C VAL A 83 23.03 27.41 -33.04
N MET A 84 23.00 26.80 -34.22
CA MET A 84 21.90 26.98 -35.17
C MET A 84 20.70 26.10 -34.79
N ASP A 85 19.49 26.67 -34.83
CA ASP A 85 18.25 25.90 -34.68
C ASP A 85 18.17 24.81 -35.76
N VAL A 86 18.01 23.56 -35.34
CA VAL A 86 17.49 22.49 -36.20
C VAL A 86 15.99 22.42 -36.00
N PRO A 87 15.14 22.60 -37.04
CA PRO A 87 13.70 22.50 -36.89
C PRO A 87 13.28 21.09 -36.46
N MET A 88 12.69 20.93 -35.26
CA MET A 88 12.07 19.67 -34.88
C MET A 88 10.73 19.48 -35.60
N PRO A 89 10.55 18.40 -36.39
CA PRO A 89 9.28 18.14 -37.06
C PRO A 89 8.22 17.76 -36.02
N SER A 90 7.15 18.57 -35.93
CA SER A 90 5.91 18.21 -35.26
C SER A 90 4.89 17.83 -36.32
N GLY A 91 4.57 16.55 -36.44
CA GLY A 91 3.61 16.04 -37.43
C GLY A 91 3.95 14.62 -37.89
N GLU A 92 2.96 13.75 -37.94
CA GLU A 92 3.11 12.35 -38.38
C GLU A 92 3.26 12.28 -39.91
N ALA A 93 4.37 11.71 -40.39
CA ALA A 93 4.53 11.35 -41.81
C ALA A 93 5.43 10.11 -41.96
N SER A 94 4.89 9.08 -42.61
CA SER A 94 5.67 7.94 -43.12
C SER A 94 6.43 8.34 -44.39
N VAL A 95 7.64 7.82 -44.60
CA VAL A 95 8.10 7.25 -45.89
C VAL A 95 9.32 6.35 -45.65
N GLN A 96 9.46 5.32 -46.48
CA GLN A 96 10.44 4.23 -46.40
C GLN A 96 11.21 4.14 -47.73
N CYS A 97 12.56 4.20 -47.76
CA CYS A 97 13.39 3.46 -48.75
C CYS A 97 14.93 3.55 -48.59
N SER A 98 15.57 2.38 -48.42
CA SER A 98 16.65 1.82 -49.26
C SER A 98 17.74 2.69 -49.94
N SER A 99 19.01 2.57 -49.50
CA SER A 99 20.18 2.43 -50.42
C SER A 99 21.52 1.93 -49.78
N LYS A 100 21.71 0.61 -49.77
CA LYS A 100 22.94 -0.16 -50.15
C LYS A 100 24.38 0.42 -49.93
N ALA A 101 25.11 -0.20 -48.98
CA ALA A 101 26.56 -0.49 -48.93
C ALA A 101 27.59 0.70 -48.88
N ALA A 102 28.86 0.56 -48.45
CA ALA A 102 29.69 -0.62 -48.11
C ALA A 102 30.69 -0.34 -46.96
N ALA A 103 31.40 -1.37 -46.46
CA ALA A 103 32.44 -1.26 -45.41
C ALA A 103 33.87 -1.06 -46.00
N PRO A 104 34.90 -0.80 -45.15
CA PRO A 104 35.79 -1.94 -44.81
C PRO A 104 36.48 -1.94 -43.41
N LYS A 105 36.63 -3.16 -42.88
CA LYS A 105 37.74 -3.77 -42.08
C LYS A 105 38.50 -2.99 -40.98
N ALA A 106 38.67 -3.67 -39.84
CA ALA A 106 39.71 -3.43 -38.82
C ALA A 106 41.01 -4.23 -39.10
N PRO A 107 42.06 -4.00 -38.30
CA PRO A 107 42.93 -5.11 -37.86
C PRO A 107 43.26 -5.11 -36.34
N ALA A 108 43.66 -6.29 -35.84
CA ALA A 108 44.35 -6.57 -34.56
C ALA A 108 45.51 -7.56 -34.86
N PRO A 109 46.47 -7.91 -33.96
CA PRO A 109 46.36 -8.13 -32.50
C PRO A 109 47.14 -7.05 -31.69
N SER A 110 47.95 -7.22 -30.62
CA SER A 110 48.59 -8.35 -29.88
C SER A 110 49.20 -7.80 -28.56
N ALA A 111 49.50 -8.54 -27.48
CA ALA A 111 49.25 -9.95 -27.08
C ALA A 111 49.39 -10.07 -25.52
N SER A 112 49.92 -11.19 -24.98
CA SER A 112 50.29 -11.40 -23.56
C SER A 112 51.69 -12.05 -23.47
N PRO A 113 52.45 -11.95 -22.35
CA PRO A 113 52.44 -13.09 -21.40
C PRO A 113 52.76 -12.81 -19.91
N ALA A 114 52.29 -13.74 -19.05
CA ALA A 114 52.92 -14.31 -17.84
C ALA A 114 53.24 -13.48 -16.57
N ALA A 115 53.17 -14.17 -15.42
CA ALA A 115 53.59 -13.74 -14.07
C ALA A 115 54.68 -14.66 -13.50
N PRO A 116 55.50 -14.17 -12.54
CA PRO A 116 55.79 -14.94 -11.29
C PRO A 116 56.07 -14.05 -10.04
N VAL A 117 56.11 -14.50 -8.76
CA VAL A 117 55.34 -15.49 -7.94
C VAL A 117 55.59 -15.17 -6.43
N GLN A 118 54.68 -15.59 -5.52
CA GLN A 118 54.93 -15.88 -4.07
C GLN A 118 55.28 -14.68 -3.12
N THR A 119 55.26 -14.76 -1.77
CA THR A 119 55.12 -15.89 -0.81
C THR A 119 54.46 -15.49 0.55
N ALA A 120 53.95 -16.50 1.27
CA ALA A 120 53.96 -16.70 2.75
C ALA A 120 53.16 -15.80 3.75
N ALA A 121 52.28 -16.48 4.49
CA ALA A 121 51.97 -16.26 5.93
C ALA A 121 52.69 -17.41 6.74
N PRO A 122 52.37 -17.82 8.01
CA PRO A 122 51.32 -17.41 8.98
C PRO A 122 51.81 -17.38 10.48
N LYS A 123 50.90 -17.66 11.46
CA LYS A 123 51.10 -17.97 12.92
C LYS A 123 51.21 -16.77 13.89
N ASP A 124 50.90 -16.84 15.19
CA ASP A 124 50.07 -17.69 16.10
C ASP A 124 49.96 -16.90 17.45
N GLY A 125 49.13 -17.16 18.48
CA GLY A 125 48.04 -18.12 18.74
C GLY A 125 47.70 -18.20 20.27
N ALA A 126 46.49 -18.67 20.65
CA ALA A 126 45.98 -18.89 22.03
C ALA A 126 45.70 -17.60 22.90
N GLN A 127 44.85 -17.55 23.95
CA GLN A 127 43.92 -18.49 24.65
C GLN A 127 42.74 -17.62 25.25
N ASN A 128 41.86 -17.90 26.24
CA ASN A 128 41.73 -18.95 27.27
C ASN A 128 40.28 -19.10 27.87
N LYS A 129 40.05 -20.23 28.56
CA LYS A 129 39.09 -20.60 29.66
C LYS A 129 37.70 -19.95 29.86
N LYS A 130 36.70 -20.85 29.86
CA LYS A 130 35.42 -20.85 30.61
C LYS A 130 35.63 -21.42 32.04
N PRO A 131 34.76 -21.13 33.05
CA PRO A 131 34.04 -22.23 33.73
C PRO A 131 32.54 -21.93 34.02
N GLU A 132 31.88 -22.70 34.90
CA GLU A 132 30.44 -23.02 34.82
C GLU A 132 29.76 -23.26 36.20
N LYS A 133 28.42 -23.46 36.23
CA LYS A 133 27.53 -23.87 37.36
C LYS A 133 27.10 -22.74 38.32
N LYS A 134 25.94 -22.76 39.01
CA LYS A 134 24.80 -23.71 39.22
C LYS A 134 23.51 -22.83 39.40
N ALA A 135 22.35 -23.12 38.81
CA ALA A 135 21.26 -24.01 39.27
C ALA A 135 20.59 -23.65 40.62
N GLY A 136 19.26 -23.43 40.60
CA GLY A 136 18.39 -23.27 41.79
C GLY A 136 16.90 -23.12 41.41
N GLU A 137 16.02 -23.88 42.08
CA GLU A 137 14.55 -23.79 41.99
C GLU A 137 14.02 -22.70 42.98
N LYS A 138 12.73 -22.36 43.16
CA LYS A 138 11.42 -22.95 42.78
C LYS A 138 10.34 -21.85 42.88
N GLY A 139 9.18 -21.99 42.23
CA GLY A 139 8.04 -21.07 42.38
C GLY A 139 6.76 -21.62 41.74
N GLU A 140 5.62 -21.51 42.42
CA GLU A 140 4.45 -22.34 42.14
C GLU A 140 3.40 -21.76 41.17
N LYS A 141 2.57 -22.68 40.66
CA LYS A 141 1.44 -22.40 39.78
C LYS A 141 0.39 -21.51 40.44
N LYS A 142 -0.27 -20.68 39.63
CA LYS A 142 -1.68 -20.32 39.85
C LYS A 142 -2.44 -20.53 38.55
N GLN A 143 -3.56 -21.23 38.60
CA GLN A 143 -4.31 -21.63 37.41
C GLN A 143 -4.99 -20.44 36.73
N ALA A 144 -4.97 -20.44 35.40
CA ALA A 144 -5.89 -19.72 34.53
C ALA A 144 -6.56 -20.74 33.58
N ALA A 145 -7.67 -20.35 32.95
CA ALA A 145 -8.43 -21.17 32.02
C ALA A 145 -7.59 -21.61 30.79
N PRO A 146 -7.93 -22.72 30.11
CA PRO A 146 -7.12 -23.24 29.00
C PRO A 146 -6.91 -22.20 27.88
N SER A 147 -5.65 -21.80 27.71
CA SER A 147 -5.16 -21.05 26.56
C SER A 147 -5.31 -21.88 25.28
N GLN A 148 -5.59 -21.22 24.15
CA GLN A 148 -5.56 -21.84 22.82
C GLN A 148 -4.11 -21.98 22.31
N GLU A 149 -3.35 -22.82 23.00
CA GLU A 149 -2.09 -23.40 22.57
C GLU A 149 -2.43 -24.85 22.12
N ASP A 150 -2.19 -25.31 20.89
CA ASP A 150 -1.37 -24.75 19.81
C ASP A 150 -2.17 -24.42 18.53
N ALA A 151 -2.70 -23.20 18.44
CA ALA A 151 -3.19 -22.69 17.15
C ALA A 151 -2.00 -22.36 16.22
N LYS A 152 -1.81 -23.20 15.18
CA LYS A 152 -0.74 -23.05 14.17
C LYS A 152 -0.74 -21.63 13.60
N VAL A 153 0.43 -20.98 13.57
CA VAL A 153 0.55 -19.62 13.03
C VAL A 153 0.42 -19.67 11.50
N ASP A 154 -0.61 -19.02 10.98
CA ASP A 154 -0.87 -18.92 9.53
C ASP A 154 -1.38 -17.53 9.10
N VAL A 155 -1.66 -17.41 7.80
CA VAL A 155 -2.00 -16.16 7.12
C VAL A 155 -3.34 -15.54 7.54
N SER A 156 -4.27 -16.32 8.12
CA SER A 156 -5.59 -15.81 8.57
C SER A 156 -5.48 -14.67 9.59
N ARG A 157 -4.37 -14.64 10.33
CA ARG A 157 -4.05 -13.64 11.36
C ARG A 157 -3.52 -12.32 10.78
N LEU A 158 -3.19 -12.27 9.49
CA LEU A 158 -2.78 -11.04 8.79
C LEU A 158 -4.00 -10.28 8.27
N ASP A 159 -4.05 -8.97 8.54
CA ASP A 159 -5.10 -8.08 8.02
C ASP A 159 -4.65 -7.55 6.65
N LEU A 160 -4.83 -8.36 5.62
CA LEU A 160 -4.51 -8.02 4.24
C LEU A 160 -5.72 -7.40 3.56
N ARG A 161 -5.57 -6.15 3.08
CA ARG A 161 -6.66 -5.39 2.42
C ARG A 161 -6.17 -4.71 1.15
N ILE A 162 -7.11 -4.39 0.28
CA ILE A 162 -6.87 -3.56 -0.90
C ILE A 162 -6.85 -2.08 -0.49
N GLY A 163 -5.90 -1.32 -1.01
CA GLY A 163 -5.81 0.12 -0.84
C GLY A 163 -5.55 0.85 -2.15
N GLN A 164 -5.86 2.16 -2.19
CA GLN A 164 -5.58 3.06 -3.30
C GLN A 164 -4.64 4.17 -2.84
N ILE A 165 -3.47 4.29 -3.45
CA ILE A 165 -2.53 5.39 -3.19
C ILE A 165 -3.16 6.68 -3.74
N LEU A 166 -3.60 7.58 -2.86
CA LEU A 166 -4.18 8.87 -3.24
C LEU A 166 -3.08 9.84 -3.68
N SER A 167 -2.01 9.90 -2.89
CA SER A 167 -0.78 10.60 -3.23
C SER A 167 0.43 9.81 -2.76
N ALA A 168 1.54 9.94 -3.50
CA ALA A 168 2.87 9.54 -3.08
C ALA A 168 3.84 10.71 -3.28
N GLU A 169 4.75 10.90 -2.33
CA GLU A 169 5.79 11.93 -2.34
C GLU A 169 7.14 11.32 -1.91
N LYS A 170 8.28 11.95 -2.25
CA LYS A 170 9.59 11.51 -1.73
C LYS A 170 9.68 11.88 -0.24
N HIS A 171 10.20 10.98 0.58
CA HIS A 171 10.43 11.27 2.00
C HIS A 171 11.48 12.39 2.15
N PRO A 172 11.21 13.47 2.91
CA PRO A 172 12.09 14.64 2.98
C PRO A 172 13.51 14.27 3.45
N ASP A 173 13.62 13.44 4.49
CA ASP A 173 14.90 13.02 5.07
C ASP A 173 15.46 11.67 4.54
N ALA A 174 14.97 11.15 3.39
CA ALA A 174 15.41 9.85 2.87
C ALA A 174 15.16 9.60 1.37
N ASP A 175 16.23 9.68 0.56
CA ASP A 175 16.19 9.49 -0.90
C ASP A 175 15.65 8.13 -1.39
N SER A 176 15.69 7.11 -0.53
CA SER A 176 15.24 5.75 -0.86
C SER A 176 13.80 5.44 -0.44
N LEU A 177 13.10 6.40 0.20
CA LEU A 177 11.75 6.20 0.72
C LEU A 177 10.73 7.11 0.02
N TYR A 178 9.56 6.57 -0.25
CA TYR A 178 8.36 7.36 -0.49
C TYR A 178 7.54 7.49 0.80
N VAL A 179 6.68 8.50 0.85
CA VAL A 179 5.59 8.64 1.82
C VAL A 179 4.29 8.63 1.03
N GLU A 180 3.40 7.69 1.32
CA GLU A 180 2.11 7.56 0.66
C GLU A 180 0.94 7.89 1.58
N GLN A 181 -0.11 8.52 1.05
CA GLN A 181 -1.43 8.55 1.66
C GLN A 181 -2.33 7.54 0.96
N ILE A 182 -2.67 6.45 1.65
CA ILE A 182 -3.37 5.31 1.05
C ILE A 182 -4.77 5.17 1.65
N ASN A 183 -5.80 5.26 0.81
CA ASN A 183 -7.17 4.92 1.17
C ASN A 183 -7.28 3.40 1.33
N VAL A 184 -7.82 2.94 2.46
CA VAL A 184 -7.99 1.51 2.80
C VAL A 184 -9.43 1.20 3.27
N GLY A 185 -10.41 1.99 2.80
CA GLY A 185 -11.82 1.87 3.19
C GLY A 185 -12.13 2.32 4.62
N GLU A 186 -11.16 2.96 5.29
CA GLU A 186 -11.30 3.53 6.64
C GLU A 186 -11.67 5.03 6.57
N ALA A 187 -12.15 5.60 7.67
CA ALA A 187 -12.65 6.97 7.73
C ALA A 187 -11.59 8.06 7.45
N SER A 188 -10.31 7.69 7.40
CA SER A 188 -9.18 8.53 7.00
C SER A 188 -8.16 7.68 6.23
N PRO A 189 -7.46 8.22 5.23
CA PRO A 189 -6.29 7.56 4.62
C PRO A 189 -5.24 7.22 5.68
N ARG A 190 -4.45 6.18 5.42
CA ARG A 190 -3.28 5.83 6.22
C ARG A 190 -2.02 6.41 5.61
N THR A 191 -1.13 6.94 6.44
CA THR A 191 0.24 7.24 6.05
C THR A 191 1.06 5.96 6.00
N VAL A 192 1.72 5.72 4.86
CA VAL A 192 2.62 4.60 4.63
C VAL A 192 3.98 5.14 4.20
N VAL A 193 5.05 4.37 4.44
CA VAL A 193 6.42 4.71 4.04
C VAL A 193 7.04 3.51 3.33
N SER A 194 7.13 3.54 2.00
CA SER A 194 7.66 2.43 1.19
C SER A 194 9.10 2.64 0.74
N GLY A 195 9.85 1.55 0.54
CA GLY A 195 11.23 1.55 0.04
C GLY A 195 11.37 1.59 -1.49
N LEU A 196 10.36 2.08 -2.21
CA LEU A 196 10.16 1.74 -3.62
C LEU A 196 10.83 2.70 -4.63
N VAL A 197 11.47 3.80 -4.18
CA VAL A 197 12.06 4.85 -5.04
C VAL A 197 13.06 4.33 -6.09
N LYS A 198 13.76 3.23 -5.79
CA LYS A 198 14.74 2.61 -6.70
C LYS A 198 14.13 1.65 -7.73
N HIS A 199 12.85 1.29 -7.56
CA HIS A 199 12.20 0.21 -8.30
C HIS A 199 10.97 0.68 -9.09
N ILE A 200 10.25 1.67 -8.57
CA ILE A 200 9.00 2.17 -9.15
C ILE A 200 9.07 3.71 -9.20
N PRO A 201 8.94 4.34 -10.38
CA PRO A 201 8.98 5.79 -10.49
C PRO A 201 7.68 6.42 -9.98
N LEU A 202 7.76 7.71 -9.60
CA LEU A 202 6.72 8.38 -8.83
C LEU A 202 5.37 8.49 -9.57
N ASP A 203 5.38 8.54 -10.91
CA ASP A 203 4.19 8.54 -11.75
C ASP A 203 3.42 7.20 -11.70
N LYS A 204 4.12 6.09 -11.41
CA LYS A 204 3.54 4.74 -11.26
C LYS A 204 3.09 4.43 -9.83
N MET A 205 3.22 5.38 -8.91
CA MET A 205 2.68 5.30 -7.54
C MET A 205 1.32 6.01 -7.42
N GLN A 206 1.12 7.13 -8.12
CA GLN A 206 -0.12 7.92 -8.00
C GLN A 206 -1.36 7.14 -8.45
N ASN A 207 -2.46 7.22 -7.69
CA ASN A 207 -3.74 6.57 -7.96
C ASN A 207 -3.68 5.03 -8.11
N ARG A 208 -2.56 4.38 -7.76
CA ARG A 208 -2.38 2.93 -7.92
C ARG A 208 -3.13 2.13 -6.86
N MET A 209 -3.79 1.06 -7.30
CA MET A 209 -4.34 0.02 -6.44
C MET A 209 -3.23 -0.92 -5.96
N VAL A 210 -3.22 -1.23 -4.67
CA VAL A 210 -2.19 -2.04 -4.01
C VAL A 210 -2.79 -3.00 -2.99
N VAL A 211 -2.05 -4.05 -2.61
CA VAL A 211 -2.35 -4.85 -1.42
C VAL A 211 -1.55 -4.30 -0.22
N LEU A 212 -2.21 -4.14 0.92
CA LEU A 212 -1.64 -3.64 2.18
C LEU A 212 -1.73 -4.68 3.30
N LEU A 213 -0.68 -4.78 4.13
CA LEU A 213 -0.76 -5.38 5.46
C LEU A 213 -1.08 -4.31 6.51
N CYS A 214 -2.25 -4.41 7.14
CA CYS A 214 -2.89 -3.33 7.90
C CYS A 214 -2.86 -3.50 9.42
N ASN A 215 -2.49 -4.67 9.94
CA ASN A 215 -2.43 -4.93 11.39
C ASN A 215 -1.01 -5.07 11.95
N LEU A 216 0.03 -4.71 11.18
CA LEU A 216 1.37 -4.50 11.75
C LEU A 216 1.35 -3.35 12.77
N LYS A 217 2.16 -3.47 13.82
CA LYS A 217 2.38 -2.37 14.76
C LYS A 217 3.01 -1.17 14.02
N PRO A 218 2.42 0.04 14.09
CA PRO A 218 2.95 1.20 13.38
C PRO A 218 4.40 1.52 13.75
N ALA A 219 5.23 1.77 12.73
CA ALA A 219 6.67 1.92 12.85
C ALA A 219 7.14 3.31 12.42
N LYS A 220 8.09 3.90 13.15
CA LYS A 220 8.72 5.17 12.75
C LYS A 220 9.86 4.91 11.77
N MET A 221 9.75 5.44 10.57
CA MET A 221 10.76 5.42 9.52
C MET A 221 11.19 6.86 9.25
N ARG A 222 12.44 7.20 9.60
CA ARG A 222 13.07 8.52 9.37
C ARG A 222 12.31 9.75 9.91
N GLY A 223 11.30 9.55 10.77
CA GLY A 223 10.51 10.59 11.43
C GLY A 223 9.01 10.35 11.24
N VAL A 224 8.62 9.93 10.03
CA VAL A 224 7.23 9.60 9.66
C VAL A 224 6.82 8.25 10.28
N VAL A 225 5.54 8.11 10.64
CA VAL A 225 4.94 6.85 11.13
C VAL A 225 4.27 6.13 9.96
N SER A 226 4.78 4.95 9.58
CA SER A 226 4.08 4.06 8.66
C SER A 226 3.03 3.25 9.43
N GLN A 227 1.78 3.27 8.94
CA GLN A 227 0.60 2.65 9.55
C GLN A 227 0.11 1.39 8.81
N ALA A 228 0.80 1.00 7.73
CA ALA A 228 0.63 -0.24 6.98
C ALA A 228 1.93 -0.56 6.22
N MET A 229 1.93 -1.61 5.41
CA MET A 229 3.03 -1.99 4.53
C MET A 229 2.49 -2.41 3.16
N VAL A 230 3.08 -1.93 2.06
CA VAL A 230 2.69 -2.30 0.69
C VAL A 230 3.31 -3.65 0.32
N MET A 231 2.46 -4.63 0.02
CA MET A 231 2.89 -5.99 -0.29
C MET A 231 3.50 -6.07 -1.69
N CYS A 232 4.71 -6.60 -1.79
CA CYS A 232 5.48 -6.66 -3.03
C CYS A 232 6.08 -8.05 -3.27
N ALA A 233 6.11 -8.49 -4.53
CA ALA A 233 7.02 -9.56 -4.95
C ALA A 233 8.46 -9.01 -4.99
N SER A 234 9.42 -9.76 -4.45
CA SER A 234 10.81 -9.32 -4.27
C SER A 234 11.81 -10.45 -4.54
N SER A 235 12.80 -10.12 -5.38
CA SER A 235 14.06 -10.85 -5.57
C SER A 235 15.23 -9.96 -5.08
N PRO A 236 16.50 -10.38 -5.18
CA PRO A 236 17.64 -9.51 -4.91
C PRO A 236 17.71 -8.28 -5.84
N ASP A 237 17.26 -8.44 -7.09
CA ASP A 237 17.48 -7.47 -8.17
C ASP A 237 16.23 -6.64 -8.52
N LYS A 238 15.03 -7.16 -8.23
CA LYS A 238 13.75 -6.55 -8.63
C LYS A 238 12.71 -6.57 -7.51
N VAL A 239 11.85 -5.56 -7.51
CA VAL A 239 10.65 -5.48 -6.66
C VAL A 239 9.47 -5.06 -7.54
N GLU A 240 8.34 -5.74 -7.39
CA GLU A 240 7.05 -5.39 -8.01
C GLU A 240 5.97 -5.32 -6.94
N ILE A 241 5.20 -4.23 -6.91
CA ILE A 241 3.94 -4.15 -6.16
C ILE A 241 3.01 -5.27 -6.62
N LEU A 242 2.29 -5.92 -5.68
CA LEU A 242 1.20 -6.82 -6.01
C LEU A 242 -0.03 -6.02 -6.45
N ASP A 243 -0.42 -6.18 -7.72
CA ASP A 243 -1.58 -5.56 -8.32
C ASP A 243 -2.86 -6.36 -7.96
N PRO A 244 -3.89 -5.71 -7.38
CA PRO A 244 -5.19 -6.34 -7.09
C PRO A 244 -5.96 -6.73 -8.37
N PRO A 245 -6.97 -7.63 -8.28
CA PRO A 245 -7.85 -7.94 -9.40
C PRO A 245 -8.69 -6.73 -9.83
N SER A 246 -9.15 -6.73 -11.08
CA SER A 246 -9.99 -5.64 -11.61
C SER A 246 -11.32 -5.53 -10.84
N GLY A 247 -11.78 -4.30 -10.62
CA GLY A 247 -12.98 -4.02 -9.80
C GLY A 247 -12.75 -4.09 -8.27
N ALA A 248 -11.53 -4.40 -7.81
CA ALA A 248 -11.17 -4.29 -6.40
C ALA A 248 -11.26 -2.82 -5.92
N ALA A 249 -11.72 -2.64 -4.69
CA ALA A 249 -12.01 -1.34 -4.09
C ALA A 249 -11.24 -1.17 -2.76
N PRO A 250 -10.92 0.08 -2.34
CA PRO A 250 -10.31 0.35 -1.04
C PRO A 250 -11.10 -0.26 0.12
N GLY A 251 -10.44 -1.09 0.93
CA GLY A 251 -11.04 -1.79 2.06
C GLY A 251 -11.53 -3.21 1.77
N ASP A 252 -11.56 -3.67 0.51
CA ASP A 252 -11.78 -5.09 0.20
C ASP A 252 -10.75 -5.94 0.97
N ARG A 253 -11.20 -6.98 1.68
CA ARG A 253 -10.30 -7.92 2.39
C ARG A 253 -9.76 -8.96 1.41
N VAL A 254 -8.47 -9.24 1.49
CA VAL A 254 -7.83 -10.38 0.82
C VAL A 254 -7.98 -11.61 1.72
N THR A 255 -8.46 -12.70 1.14
CA THR A 255 -8.70 -13.98 1.83
C THR A 255 -7.98 -15.13 1.13
N PHE A 256 -7.95 -16.29 1.78
CA PHE A 256 -7.14 -17.44 1.40
C PHE A 256 -7.96 -18.73 1.53
N GLN A 257 -8.15 -19.46 0.44
CA GLN A 257 -8.85 -20.73 0.47
C GLN A 257 -8.13 -21.72 1.40
N GLY A 258 -8.88 -22.34 2.33
CA GLY A 258 -8.34 -23.29 3.31
C GLY A 258 -7.76 -22.68 4.59
N PHE A 259 -7.71 -21.34 4.73
CA PHE A 259 -7.23 -20.66 5.94
C PHE A 259 -8.30 -19.72 6.55
N PRO A 260 -9.40 -20.29 7.12
CA PRO A 260 -10.45 -19.50 7.76
C PRO A 260 -9.99 -18.95 9.11
N GLY A 261 -10.22 -17.66 9.35
CA GLY A 261 -9.94 -17.00 10.62
C GLY A 261 -10.05 -15.48 10.51
N GLU A 262 -10.04 -14.79 11.66
CA GLU A 262 -10.04 -13.33 11.73
C GLU A 262 -8.65 -12.77 12.09
N PRO A 263 -8.27 -11.56 11.60
CA PRO A 263 -6.95 -11.02 11.84
C PRO A 263 -6.69 -10.63 13.31
N ASP A 264 -5.43 -10.67 13.74
CA ASP A 264 -5.00 -10.02 14.98
C ASP A 264 -5.33 -8.51 14.90
N LYS A 265 -5.89 -7.88 15.95
CA LYS A 265 -6.15 -6.42 15.95
C LYS A 265 -4.85 -5.59 15.83
N GLU A 266 -3.77 -6.06 16.44
CA GLU A 266 -2.41 -5.60 16.20
C GLU A 266 -1.48 -6.81 16.36
N LEU A 267 -0.62 -7.08 15.37
CA LEU A 267 0.37 -8.15 15.40
C LEU A 267 1.44 -7.85 16.45
N ASN A 268 1.45 -8.63 17.53
CA ASN A 268 2.43 -8.50 18.60
C ASN A 268 3.84 -8.90 18.09
N PRO A 269 4.84 -7.99 18.04
CA PRO A 269 6.17 -8.31 17.51
C PRO A 269 6.90 -9.41 18.28
N LYS A 270 6.57 -9.62 19.57
CA LYS A 270 7.15 -10.72 20.36
C LYS A 270 6.68 -12.11 19.90
N LYS A 271 5.51 -12.20 19.24
CA LYS A 271 4.97 -13.45 18.68
C LYS A 271 5.53 -13.79 17.29
N LYS A 272 6.25 -12.86 16.64
CA LYS A 272 6.86 -13.03 15.31
C LYS A 272 5.94 -13.69 14.27
N VAL A 273 4.70 -13.21 14.18
CA VAL A 273 3.66 -13.81 13.33
C VAL A 273 3.99 -13.62 11.85
N TRP A 274 4.37 -12.39 11.48
CA TRP A 274 4.81 -12.08 10.12
C TRP A 274 5.99 -12.94 9.69
N GLU A 275 7.02 -13.05 10.53
CA GLU A 275 8.24 -13.81 10.21
C GLU A 275 8.03 -15.34 10.14
N GLN A 276 6.94 -15.86 10.68
CA GLN A 276 6.51 -17.26 10.52
C GLN A 276 5.66 -17.49 9.27
N VAL A 277 4.95 -16.46 8.78
CA VAL A 277 4.05 -16.55 7.61
C VAL A 277 4.79 -16.18 6.32
N GLN A 278 5.66 -15.18 6.36
CA GLN A 278 6.37 -14.61 5.22
C GLN A 278 7.16 -15.64 4.37
N PRO A 279 7.87 -16.64 4.94
CA PRO A 279 8.60 -17.63 4.14
C PRO A 279 7.71 -18.47 3.19
N ASP A 280 6.41 -18.57 3.50
CA ASP A 280 5.42 -19.27 2.68
C ASP A 280 4.61 -18.34 1.75
N LEU A 281 4.82 -17.02 1.83
CA LEU A 281 4.23 -16.04 0.92
C LEU A 281 5.11 -15.91 -0.32
N ARG A 282 4.59 -16.35 -1.47
CA ARG A 282 5.30 -16.29 -2.76
C ARG A 282 4.35 -16.17 -3.93
N THR A 283 4.82 -15.62 -5.04
CA THR A 283 4.13 -15.77 -6.31
C THR A 283 4.30 -17.18 -6.88
N ASP A 284 3.36 -17.63 -7.70
CA ASP A 284 3.41 -18.93 -8.39
C ASP A 284 4.02 -18.80 -9.82
N GLY A 285 3.90 -19.86 -10.62
CA GLY A 285 4.32 -19.90 -12.02
C GLY A 285 3.44 -19.08 -12.99
N GLN A 286 2.39 -18.43 -12.51
CA GLN A 286 1.48 -17.54 -13.25
C GLN A 286 1.47 -16.11 -12.65
N CYS A 287 2.48 -15.78 -11.84
CA CYS A 287 2.65 -14.54 -11.08
C CYS A 287 1.53 -14.26 -10.05
N VAL A 288 0.64 -15.21 -9.78
CA VAL A 288 -0.42 -15.09 -8.75
C VAL A 288 0.23 -15.11 -7.37
N ALA A 289 -0.11 -14.15 -6.51
CA ALA A 289 0.35 -14.15 -5.13
C ALA A 289 -0.32 -15.28 -4.34
N THR A 290 0.46 -16.06 -3.58
CA THR A 290 -0.03 -17.21 -2.81
C THR A 290 0.56 -17.29 -1.39
N TYR A 291 -0.18 -17.90 -0.48
CA TYR A 291 0.33 -18.47 0.78
C TYR A 291 0.21 -20.00 0.71
N LYS A 292 1.34 -20.71 0.78
CA LYS A 292 1.37 -22.20 0.65
C LYS A 292 0.64 -22.75 -0.59
N GLY A 293 0.49 -21.95 -1.65
CA GLY A 293 -0.25 -22.30 -2.87
C GLY A 293 -1.73 -21.87 -2.88
N ALA A 294 -2.32 -21.47 -1.76
CA ALA A 294 -3.63 -20.80 -1.74
C ALA A 294 -3.46 -19.36 -2.22
N ALA A 295 -4.25 -18.92 -3.21
CA ALA A 295 -4.13 -17.59 -3.79
C ALA A 295 -4.57 -16.47 -2.82
N PHE A 296 -4.01 -15.27 -3.01
CA PHE A 296 -4.50 -14.01 -2.48
C PHE A 296 -5.79 -13.64 -3.24
N GLU A 297 -6.96 -14.05 -2.73
CA GLU A 297 -8.25 -13.81 -3.38
C GLU A 297 -8.95 -12.57 -2.82
N VAL A 298 -9.57 -11.77 -3.69
CA VAL A 298 -10.58 -10.78 -3.32
C VAL A 298 -11.93 -11.34 -3.72
N ALA A 299 -12.79 -11.57 -2.72
CA ALA A 299 -14.04 -12.34 -2.87
C ALA A 299 -14.92 -11.83 -4.02
N GLY A 300 -15.20 -12.70 -5.00
CA GLY A 300 -16.04 -12.39 -6.16
C GLY A 300 -15.39 -11.49 -7.22
N LYS A 301 -14.10 -11.12 -7.08
CA LYS A 301 -13.38 -10.21 -7.99
C LYS A 301 -12.15 -10.85 -8.64
N GLY A 302 -11.49 -11.79 -7.95
CA GLY A 302 -10.39 -12.58 -8.51
C GLY A 302 -9.14 -12.59 -7.61
N VAL A 303 -7.96 -12.80 -8.20
CA VAL A 303 -6.70 -12.99 -7.46
C VAL A 303 -5.70 -11.85 -7.71
N CYS A 304 -4.91 -11.51 -6.68
CA CYS A 304 -3.83 -10.53 -6.76
C CYS A 304 -2.59 -11.13 -7.46
N LYS A 305 -1.85 -10.33 -8.24
CA LYS A 305 -0.70 -10.80 -9.04
C LYS A 305 0.48 -9.83 -9.00
N ALA A 306 1.69 -10.36 -9.21
CA ALA A 306 2.82 -9.56 -9.70
C ALA A 306 2.74 -9.40 -11.23
N GLN A 307 3.52 -8.47 -11.80
CA GLN A 307 3.46 -8.13 -13.22
C GLN A 307 4.26 -9.11 -14.09
N THR A 308 5.49 -9.43 -13.67
CA THR A 308 6.36 -10.42 -14.32
C THR A 308 7.04 -11.37 -13.34
N MET A 309 7.01 -11.09 -12.04
CA MET A 309 7.75 -11.86 -11.04
C MET A 309 7.00 -13.13 -10.61
N SER A 310 7.23 -14.23 -11.34
CA SER A 310 6.82 -15.58 -10.94
C SER A 310 7.76 -16.17 -9.89
N ASN A 311 7.29 -17.18 -9.14
CA ASN A 311 8.06 -17.97 -8.16
C ASN A 311 8.92 -17.15 -7.17
N SER A 312 8.50 -15.92 -6.87
CA SER A 312 9.28 -14.92 -6.13
C SER A 312 8.70 -14.74 -4.72
N GLY A 313 9.56 -14.53 -3.72
CA GLY A 313 9.12 -14.29 -2.35
C GLY A 313 8.36 -12.97 -2.21
N ILE A 314 7.29 -12.96 -1.42
CA ILE A 314 6.51 -11.76 -1.13
C ILE A 314 6.99 -11.15 0.20
N LYS A 315 7.08 -9.82 0.25
CA LYS A 315 7.52 -9.02 1.41
C LYS A 315 6.63 -7.79 1.59
#